data_AF-A0A6L4AE87-F1
#
_entry.id   AF-A0A6L4AE87-F1
#
_cell.length_a   1.000
_cell.length_b   1.000
_cell.length_c   1.000
_cell.angle_alpha   90.00
_cell.angle_beta   90.00
_cell.angle_gamma   90.00
#
_symmetry.space_group_name_H-M   'P 1'
#
loop_
_entity.id
_entity.type
_entity.pdbx_description
1 polymer ?
#
loop_
_entity_poly.entity_id
_entity_poly.type
_entity_poly.pdbx_seq_one_letter_code
_entity_poly.pdbx_strand_id
1 'polypeptide(L)'
;MKIALEDILKLIDEMDKRQQRLFASDCAEHVLPYFEKVYPNDFRPRTTIEVVRRFANGLASQEELQASAGEAEGAAWDAALDETPQKGLTPFEIEASASSAATAETTAWATQEGGDREAAKFTVKCALEVVVIAKVGSIIADQIWVAGYDGIQADLAAAFEQAENAEKAWQLMKAREYLAGL
;
A
#
# COMPACT_ATOMS: atom_id res chain seq x y z
N MET A 1 -5.74 21.61 -6.87
CA MET A 1 -4.28 21.79 -6.59
C MET A 1 -3.66 20.43 -6.82
N LYS A 2 -2.74 20.30 -7.79
CA LYS A 2 -2.09 19.01 -8.10
C LYS A 2 -0.98 18.78 -7.10
N ILE A 3 -1.04 17.70 -6.33
CA ILE A 3 -0.02 17.35 -5.33
C ILE A 3 1.07 16.56 -6.05
N ALA A 4 2.31 17.03 -6.01
CA ALA A 4 3.44 16.30 -6.58
C ALA A 4 3.86 15.19 -5.59
N LEU A 5 4.20 14.01 -6.11
CA LEU A 5 4.68 12.92 -5.27
C LEU A 5 5.98 13.33 -4.58
N GLU A 6 6.83 14.06 -5.29
CA GLU A 6 8.11 14.59 -4.82
C GLU A 6 7.96 15.46 -3.57
N ASP A 7 6.85 16.17 -3.41
CA ASP A 7 6.61 16.99 -2.22
C ASP A 7 6.40 16.10 -0.99
N ILE A 8 5.68 14.98 -1.15
CA ILE A 8 5.50 13.98 -0.08
C ILE A 8 6.84 13.31 0.24
N LEU A 9 7.61 12.91 -0.78
CA LEU A 9 8.91 12.25 -0.57
C LEU A 9 9.92 13.14 0.17
N LYS A 10 9.87 14.46 -0.03
CA LYS A 10 10.69 15.42 0.72
C LYS A 10 10.30 15.50 2.20
N LEU A 11 9.01 15.40 2.53
CA LEU A 11 8.58 15.39 3.94
C LEU A 11 9.14 14.19 4.70
N ILE A 12 9.31 13.04 4.01
CA ILE A 12 9.92 11.84 4.60
C ILE A 12 11.41 12.09 4.92
N ASP A 13 12.10 12.93 4.14
CA ASP A 13 13.50 13.31 4.43
C ASP A 13 13.63 14.13 5.72
N GLU A 14 12.56 14.80 6.15
CA GLU A 14 12.51 15.60 7.38
C GLU A 14 12.14 14.79 8.63
N MET A 15 11.58 13.59 8.44
CA MET A 15 11.19 12.69 9.51
C MET A 15 12.39 11.95 10.13
N ASP A 16 12.34 11.71 11.44
CA ASP A 16 13.25 10.78 12.08
C ASP A 16 12.91 9.32 11.70
N LYS A 17 13.81 8.38 12.03
CA LYS A 17 13.63 6.96 11.69
C LYS A 17 12.36 6.36 12.25
N ARG A 18 11.96 6.74 13.47
CA ARG A 18 10.73 6.23 14.09
C ARG A 18 9.50 6.73 13.33
N GLN A 19 9.46 8.02 13.01
CA GLN A 19 8.39 8.65 12.23
C GLN A 19 8.29 8.03 10.83
N GLN A 20 9.43 7.82 10.14
CA GLN A 20 9.45 7.16 8.82
C GLN A 20 8.80 5.77 8.85
N ARG A 21 9.10 4.96 9.87
CA ARG A 21 8.55 3.61 10.03
C ARG A 21 7.05 3.62 10.32
N LEU A 22 6.61 4.53 11.20
CA LEU A 22 5.19 4.65 11.55
C LEU A 22 4.37 5.21 10.38
N PHE A 23 4.89 6.19 9.66
CA PHE A 23 4.26 6.71 8.46
C PHE A 23 4.16 5.65 7.36
N ALA A 24 5.22 4.87 7.11
CA ALA A 24 5.17 3.73 6.20
C ALA A 24 4.13 2.70 6.64
N SER A 25 4.03 2.42 7.94
CA SER A 25 3.00 1.53 8.50
C SER A 25 1.59 2.06 8.26
N ASP A 26 1.36 3.37 8.36
CA ASP A 26 0.06 3.97 8.04
C ASP A 26 -0.27 3.81 6.54
N CYS A 27 0.69 4.02 5.65
CA CYS A 27 0.50 3.82 4.21
C CYS A 27 0.15 2.36 3.88
N ALA A 28 0.85 1.39 4.48
CA ALA A 28 0.56 -0.02 4.30
C ALA A 28 -0.82 -0.40 4.89
N GLU A 29 -1.17 0.13 6.05
CA GLU A 29 -2.48 -0.10 6.67
C GLU A 29 -3.62 0.54 5.87
N HIS A 30 -3.39 1.67 5.21
CA HIS A 30 -4.39 2.34 4.39
C HIS A 30 -4.84 1.48 3.21
N VAL A 31 -3.92 0.70 2.63
CA VAL A 31 -4.20 -0.19 1.49
C VAL A 31 -4.54 -1.62 1.89
N LEU A 32 -4.25 -2.02 3.13
CA LEU A 32 -4.56 -3.35 3.69
C LEU A 32 -5.99 -3.85 3.41
N PRO A 33 -7.05 -3.01 3.43
CA PRO A 33 -8.41 -3.48 3.12
C PRO A 33 -8.57 -4.11 1.74
N TYR A 34 -7.71 -3.80 0.76
CA TYR A 34 -7.73 -4.46 -0.55
C TYR A 34 -7.33 -5.92 -0.46
N PHE A 35 -6.34 -6.24 0.38
CA PHE A 35 -5.96 -7.62 0.66
C PHE A 35 -7.04 -8.35 1.46
N GLU A 36 -7.52 -7.75 2.55
CA GLU A 36 -8.46 -8.41 3.46
C GLU A 36 -9.85 -8.64 2.85
N LYS A 37 -10.22 -7.88 1.83
CA LYS A 37 -11.42 -8.13 1.04
C LYS A 37 -11.35 -9.49 0.33
N VAL A 38 -10.17 -9.84 -0.18
CA VAL A 38 -9.91 -11.05 -0.97
C VAL A 38 -9.57 -12.23 -0.03
N TYR A 39 -8.74 -11.97 0.98
CA TYR A 39 -8.27 -12.97 1.95
C TYR A 39 -8.63 -12.58 3.39
N PRO A 40 -9.92 -12.62 3.79
CA PRO A 40 -10.38 -12.12 5.10
C PRO A 40 -9.88 -12.92 6.30
N ASN A 41 -9.37 -14.14 6.07
CA ASN A 41 -8.85 -15.02 7.11
C ASN A 41 -7.31 -15.09 7.11
N ASP A 42 -6.65 -14.37 6.20
CA ASP A 42 -5.21 -14.27 6.18
C ASP A 42 -4.77 -12.99 6.91
N PHE A 43 -4.22 -13.19 8.10
CA PHE A 43 -3.81 -12.10 8.98
C PHE A 43 -2.33 -11.74 8.83
N ARG A 44 -1.59 -12.40 7.93
CA ARG A 44 -0.13 -12.22 7.80
C ARG A 44 0.22 -10.74 7.50
N PRO A 45 -0.34 -10.05 6.49
CA PRO A 45 0.01 -8.66 6.23
C PRO A 45 -0.32 -7.70 7.39
N ARG A 46 -1.49 -7.88 8.01
CA ARG A 46 -1.90 -7.10 9.20
C ARG A 46 -0.91 -7.29 10.35
N THR A 47 -0.57 -8.54 10.64
CA THR A 47 0.36 -8.90 11.72
C THR A 47 1.73 -8.28 11.47
N THR A 48 2.21 -8.29 10.23
CA THR A 48 3.47 -7.65 9.84
C THR A 48 3.44 -6.15 10.10
N ILE A 49 2.38 -5.45 9.69
CA ILE A 49 2.23 -4.00 9.97
C ILE A 49 2.28 -3.72 11.48
N GLU A 50 1.60 -4.53 12.30
CA GLU A 50 1.63 -4.40 13.76
C GLU A 50 3.04 -4.62 14.34
N VAL A 51 3.79 -5.59 13.82
CA VAL A 51 5.19 -5.84 14.21
C VAL A 51 6.08 -4.66 13.83
N VAL A 52 5.91 -4.06 12.64
CA VAL A 52 6.65 -2.85 12.25
C VAL A 52 6.38 -1.70 13.21
N ARG A 53 5.11 -1.46 13.58
CA ARG A 53 4.75 -0.44 14.56
C ARG A 53 5.38 -0.71 15.93
N ARG A 54 5.38 -1.96 16.39
CA ARG A 54 6.05 -2.34 17.65
C ARG A 54 7.56 -2.10 17.56
N PHE A 55 8.19 -2.50 16.46
CA PHE A 55 9.62 -2.31 16.24
C PHE A 55 10.01 -0.83 16.21
N ALA A 56 9.21 0.02 15.56
CA ALA A 56 9.41 1.47 15.57
C ALA A 56 9.36 2.08 16.98
N ASN A 57 8.65 1.43 17.92
CA ASN A 57 8.57 1.83 19.32
C ASN A 57 9.53 1.07 20.25
N GLY A 58 10.42 0.22 19.71
CA GLY A 58 11.35 -0.60 20.50
C GLY A 58 10.67 -1.75 21.27
N LEU A 59 9.47 -2.15 20.84
CA LEU A 59 8.64 -3.20 21.47
C LEU A 59 8.64 -4.53 20.69
N ALA A 60 9.48 -4.64 19.66
CA ALA A 60 9.73 -5.87 18.93
C ALA A 60 11.22 -5.97 18.59
N SER A 61 11.71 -7.20 18.42
CA SER A 61 13.08 -7.46 18.00
C SER A 61 13.25 -7.42 16.48
N GLN A 62 14.51 -7.35 16.04
CA GLN A 62 14.85 -7.41 14.62
C GLN A 62 14.45 -8.77 14.01
N GLU A 63 14.54 -9.84 14.79
CA GLU A 63 14.17 -11.20 14.39
C GLU A 63 12.65 -11.35 14.26
N GLU A 64 11.85 -10.79 15.18
CA GLU A 64 10.38 -10.77 15.07
C GLU A 64 9.96 -10.05 13.79
N LEU A 65 10.59 -8.92 13.50
CA LEU A 65 10.37 -8.14 12.29
C LEU A 65 10.72 -8.93 11.03
N GLN A 66 11.89 -9.58 10.99
CA GLN A 66 12.32 -10.43 9.87
C GLN A 66 11.38 -11.60 9.60
N ALA A 67 10.97 -12.29 10.66
CA ALA A 67 10.00 -13.38 10.54
C ALA A 67 8.68 -12.87 9.96
N SER A 68 8.16 -11.74 10.47
CA SER A 68 6.92 -11.16 9.96
C SER A 68 7.03 -10.65 8.51
N ALA A 69 8.20 -10.21 8.07
CA ALA A 69 8.42 -9.82 6.67
C ALA A 69 8.24 -11.03 5.74
N GLY A 70 8.83 -12.19 6.09
CA GLY A 70 8.66 -13.44 5.34
C GLY A 70 7.21 -13.93 5.30
N GLU A 71 6.44 -13.73 6.37
CA GLU A 71 5.00 -14.03 6.37
C GLU A 71 4.21 -13.14 5.41
N ALA A 72 4.49 -11.84 5.36
CA ALA A 72 3.85 -10.91 4.41
C ALA A 72 4.27 -11.20 2.96
N GLU A 73 5.54 -11.55 2.72
CA GLU A 73 6.02 -12.02 1.42
C GLU A 73 5.22 -13.26 1.00
N GLY A 74 5.14 -14.28 1.87
CA GLY A 74 4.36 -15.48 1.61
C GLY A 74 2.89 -15.17 1.26
N ALA A 75 2.27 -14.23 1.97
CA ALA A 75 0.90 -13.78 1.67
C ALA A 75 0.78 -13.10 0.30
N ALA A 76 1.76 -12.28 -0.09
CA ALA A 76 1.78 -11.64 -1.39
C ALA A 76 1.94 -12.67 -2.53
N TRP A 77 2.82 -13.65 -2.35
CA TRP A 77 3.03 -14.74 -3.31
C TRP A 77 1.81 -15.65 -3.42
N ASP A 78 1.24 -16.07 -2.30
CA ASP A 78 0.02 -16.87 -2.28
C ASP A 78 -1.12 -16.13 -2.99
N ALA A 79 -1.26 -14.82 -2.74
CA ALA A 79 -2.25 -13.99 -3.40
C ALA A 79 -2.03 -13.81 -4.91
N ALA A 80 -0.78 -13.68 -5.34
CA ALA A 80 -0.41 -13.50 -6.75
C ALA A 80 -0.53 -14.79 -7.57
N LEU A 81 -0.32 -15.95 -6.93
CA LEU A 81 -0.39 -17.27 -7.54
C LEU A 81 -1.74 -17.96 -7.32
N ASP A 82 -2.69 -17.31 -6.65
CA ASP A 82 -4.01 -17.89 -6.43
C ASP A 82 -4.77 -18.01 -7.76
N GLU A 83 -4.74 -19.22 -8.32
CA GLU A 83 -5.51 -19.59 -9.50
C GLU A 83 -6.96 -19.99 -9.14
N THR A 84 -7.35 -19.96 -7.86
CA THR A 84 -8.72 -20.30 -7.49
C THR A 84 -9.67 -19.30 -8.14
N PRO A 85 -10.73 -19.77 -8.85
CA PRO A 85 -11.74 -18.88 -9.38
C PRO A 85 -12.54 -18.27 -8.22
N GLN A 86 -12.05 -17.17 -7.67
CA GLN A 86 -12.75 -16.48 -6.60
C GLN A 86 -13.97 -15.77 -7.20
N LYS A 87 -15.14 -16.36 -6.95
CA LYS A 87 -16.39 -15.91 -7.57
C LYS A 87 -16.68 -14.46 -7.18
N GLY A 88 -16.81 -13.61 -8.19
CA GLY A 88 -17.19 -12.21 -8.00
C GLY A 88 -16.01 -11.26 -7.81
N LEU A 89 -14.77 -11.73 -7.94
CA LEU A 89 -13.59 -10.88 -7.97
C LEU A 89 -13.02 -10.74 -9.37
N THR A 90 -12.48 -9.56 -9.64
CA THR A 90 -11.87 -9.16 -10.90
C THR A 90 -10.36 -9.40 -10.84
N PRO A 91 -9.67 -9.58 -11.99
CA PRO A 91 -8.21 -9.70 -12.00
C PRO A 91 -7.50 -8.52 -11.30
N PHE A 92 -8.06 -7.31 -11.40
CA PHE A 92 -7.51 -6.13 -10.74
C PHE A 92 -7.68 -6.13 -9.23
N GLU A 93 -8.73 -6.76 -8.69
CA GLU A 93 -8.89 -6.92 -7.25
C GLU A 93 -7.90 -7.94 -6.69
N ILE A 94 -7.61 -9.00 -7.45
CA ILE A 94 -6.57 -9.98 -7.10
C ILE A 94 -5.20 -9.30 -7.12
N GLU A 95 -4.90 -8.53 -8.17
CA GLU A 95 -3.65 -7.77 -8.30
C GLU A 95 -3.50 -6.75 -7.16
N ALA A 96 -4.53 -5.93 -6.90
CA ALA A 96 -4.51 -4.95 -5.82
C ALA A 96 -4.33 -5.61 -4.45
N SER A 97 -4.91 -6.80 -4.25
CA SER A 97 -4.69 -7.60 -3.03
C SER A 97 -3.23 -8.02 -2.90
N ALA A 98 -2.64 -8.65 -3.93
CA ALA A 98 -1.25 -9.08 -3.90
C ALA A 98 -0.29 -7.89 -3.67
N SER A 99 -0.49 -6.78 -4.38
CA SER A 99 0.29 -5.55 -4.20
C SER A 99 0.10 -4.93 -2.82
N SER A 100 -1.09 -5.03 -2.22
CA SER A 100 -1.33 -4.60 -0.84
C SER A 100 -0.54 -5.43 0.17
N ALA A 101 -0.46 -6.75 0.00
CA ALA A 101 0.37 -7.60 0.86
C ALA A 101 1.87 -7.31 0.70
N ALA A 102 2.34 -7.12 -0.53
CA ALA A 102 3.71 -6.71 -0.81
C ALA A 102 4.04 -5.34 -0.19
N THR A 103 3.06 -4.44 -0.05
CA THR A 103 3.25 -3.16 0.65
C THR A 103 3.54 -3.37 2.15
N ALA A 104 2.93 -4.38 2.79
CA ALA A 104 3.26 -4.72 4.18
C ALA A 104 4.68 -5.30 4.33
N GLU A 105 5.08 -6.15 3.39
CA GLU A 105 6.42 -6.72 3.33
C GLU A 105 7.50 -5.64 3.16
N THR A 106 7.34 -4.76 2.17
CA THR A 106 8.27 -3.65 1.89
C THR A 106 8.41 -2.71 3.08
N THR A 107 7.31 -2.49 3.81
CA THR A 107 7.30 -1.73 5.07
C THR A 107 8.13 -2.40 6.16
N ALA A 108 8.12 -3.74 6.23
CA ALA A 108 8.94 -4.46 7.20
C ALA A 108 10.43 -4.45 6.82
N TRP A 109 10.76 -4.69 5.54
CA TRP A 109 12.13 -4.57 5.03
C TRP A 109 12.72 -3.18 5.24
N ALA A 110 11.88 -2.14 5.14
CA ALA A 110 12.27 -0.76 5.38
C ALA A 110 12.98 -0.53 6.71
N THR A 111 12.71 -1.39 7.69
CA THR A 111 13.16 -1.19 9.07
C THR A 111 14.38 -2.01 9.45
N GLN A 112 14.84 -2.92 8.57
CA GLN A 112 15.95 -3.84 8.82
C GLN A 112 17.34 -3.26 8.47
N GLU A 113 17.44 -2.59 7.33
CA GLU A 113 18.67 -1.98 6.85
C GLU A 113 18.60 -0.47 7.11
N GLY A 114 19.70 0.17 7.51
CA GLY A 114 19.73 1.58 7.93
C GLY A 114 19.25 2.64 6.93
N GLY A 115 18.60 2.26 5.82
CA GLY A 115 17.93 3.06 4.79
C GLY A 115 16.42 3.24 4.99
N ASP A 116 15.98 3.40 6.25
CA ASP A 116 14.57 3.62 6.66
C ASP A 116 13.81 4.63 5.76
N ARG A 117 14.51 5.65 5.30
CA ARG A 117 14.01 6.72 4.43
C ARG A 117 13.63 6.27 3.02
N GLU A 118 14.52 5.56 2.32
CA GLU A 118 14.27 5.15 0.93
C GLU A 118 13.18 4.09 0.87
N ALA A 119 13.11 3.25 1.89
CA ALA A 119 12.10 2.22 1.97
C ALA A 119 10.72 2.77 2.42
N ALA A 120 10.67 3.79 3.29
CA ALA A 120 9.44 4.55 3.51
C ALA A 120 8.94 5.22 2.22
N LYS A 121 9.85 5.84 1.44
CA LYS A 121 9.52 6.39 0.11
C LYS A 121 9.00 5.32 -0.86
N PHE A 122 9.55 4.10 -0.80
CA PHE A 122 9.11 2.99 -1.62
C PHE A 122 7.69 2.53 -1.21
N THR A 123 7.45 2.37 0.09
CA THR A 123 6.12 2.02 0.64
C THR A 123 5.03 2.99 0.17
N VAL A 124 5.31 4.29 0.20
CA VAL A 124 4.40 5.35 -0.27
C VAL A 124 4.05 5.19 -1.75
N LYS A 125 5.02 4.79 -2.58
CA LYS A 125 4.81 4.53 -4.01
C LYS A 125 3.96 3.27 -4.21
N CYS A 126 4.27 2.18 -3.52
CA CYS A 126 3.49 0.94 -3.60
C CYS A 126 2.04 1.16 -3.16
N ALA A 127 1.81 1.88 -2.06
CA ALA A 127 0.47 2.22 -1.60
C ALA A 127 -0.32 3.04 -2.65
N LEU A 128 0.35 3.99 -3.32
CA LEU A 128 -0.25 4.75 -4.41
C LEU A 128 -0.64 3.86 -5.59
N GLU A 129 0.23 2.93 -5.98
CA GLU A 129 -0.02 1.98 -7.06
C GLU A 129 -1.23 1.08 -6.75
N VAL A 130 -1.32 0.56 -5.52
CA VAL A 130 -2.45 -0.29 -5.09
C VAL A 130 -3.79 0.44 -5.24
N VAL A 131 -3.88 1.69 -4.75
CA VAL A 131 -5.11 2.47 -4.83
C VAL A 131 -5.51 2.73 -6.28
N VAL A 132 -4.53 3.04 -7.14
CA VAL A 132 -4.77 3.27 -8.57
C VAL A 132 -5.25 1.99 -9.26
N ILE A 133 -4.58 0.85 -9.05
CA ILE A 133 -4.95 -0.44 -9.63
C ILE A 133 -6.39 -0.79 -9.23
N ALA A 134 -6.70 -0.71 -7.94
CA ALA A 134 -8.03 -1.06 -7.44
C ALA A 134 -9.12 -0.15 -8.02
N LYS A 135 -8.88 1.16 -8.06
CA LYS A 135 -9.89 2.12 -8.51
C LYS A 135 -10.11 2.07 -10.01
N VAL A 136 -9.04 2.06 -10.80
CA VAL A 136 -9.12 2.00 -12.27
C VAL A 136 -9.63 0.62 -12.72
N GLY A 137 -9.17 -0.44 -12.08
CA GLY A 137 -9.60 -1.81 -12.34
C GLY A 137 -11.11 -2.02 -12.15
N SER A 138 -11.71 -1.40 -11.14
CA SER A 138 -13.16 -1.45 -10.93
C SER A 138 -13.96 -0.89 -12.11
N ILE A 139 -13.50 0.21 -12.72
CA ILE A 139 -14.17 0.80 -13.89
C ILE A 139 -14.03 -0.10 -15.10
N ILE A 140 -12.83 -0.66 -15.31
CA ILE A 140 -12.60 -1.60 -16.41
C ILE A 140 -13.56 -2.78 -16.27
N ALA A 141 -13.63 -3.39 -15.09
CA ALA A 141 -14.51 -4.53 -14.85
C ALA A 141 -16.00 -4.21 -15.09
N ASP A 142 -16.47 -3.04 -14.65
CA ASP A 142 -17.87 -2.65 -14.74
C ASP A 142 -18.28 -2.21 -16.16
N GLN A 143 -17.42 -1.52 -16.89
CA GLN A 143 -17.81 -0.76 -18.08
C GLN A 143 -17.23 -1.27 -19.40
N ILE A 144 -16.12 -2.02 -19.39
CA ILE A 144 -15.42 -2.39 -20.64
C ILE A 144 -16.30 -3.22 -21.57
N TRP A 145 -17.17 -4.07 -21.02
CA TRP A 145 -18.12 -4.89 -21.78
C TRP A 145 -19.26 -4.09 -22.42
N VAL A 146 -19.53 -2.87 -21.92
CA VAL A 146 -20.64 -2.02 -22.38
C VAL A 146 -20.16 -1.03 -23.43
N ALA A 147 -19.02 -0.37 -23.19
CA ALA A 147 -18.58 0.76 -23.99
C ALA A 147 -17.32 0.48 -24.83
N GLY A 148 -16.62 -0.64 -24.59
CA GLY A 148 -15.30 -0.89 -25.18
C GLY A 148 -14.24 0.09 -24.67
N TYR A 149 -12.97 -0.15 -25.02
CA TYR A 149 -11.86 0.64 -24.48
C TYR A 149 -11.93 2.13 -24.87
N ASP A 150 -12.22 2.41 -26.14
CA ASP A 150 -12.35 3.78 -26.66
C ASP A 150 -13.51 4.55 -25.98
N GLY A 151 -14.57 3.84 -25.58
CA GLY A 151 -15.74 4.43 -24.93
C GLY A 151 -15.53 4.79 -23.46
N ILE A 152 -14.52 4.22 -22.80
CA ILE A 152 -14.21 4.47 -21.38
C ILE A 152 -12.94 5.29 -21.17
N GLN A 153 -12.24 5.70 -22.24
CA GLN A 153 -10.93 6.34 -22.12
C GLN A 153 -10.94 7.61 -21.25
N ALA A 154 -11.99 8.43 -21.35
CA ALA A 154 -12.15 9.63 -20.53
C ALA A 154 -12.42 9.30 -19.06
N ASP A 155 -13.24 8.27 -18.81
CA ASP A 155 -13.59 7.82 -17.45
C ASP A 155 -12.37 7.20 -16.75
N LEU A 156 -11.56 6.41 -17.49
CA LEU A 156 -10.30 5.87 -16.99
C LEU A 156 -9.30 6.97 -16.63
N ALA A 157 -9.14 7.99 -17.50
CA ALA A 157 -8.25 9.11 -17.23
C ALA A 157 -8.69 9.91 -16.00
N ALA A 158 -10.00 10.19 -15.88
CA ALA A 158 -10.56 10.89 -14.73
C ALA A 158 -10.40 10.09 -13.44
N ALA A 159 -10.61 8.77 -13.50
CA ALA A 159 -10.46 7.89 -12.34
C ALA A 159 -9.02 7.73 -11.88
N PHE A 160 -8.08 7.61 -12.82
CA PHE A 160 -6.65 7.62 -12.50
C PHE A 160 -6.27 8.90 -11.78
N GLU A 161 -6.63 10.06 -12.35
CA GLU A 161 -6.34 11.36 -11.75
C GLU A 161 -7.00 11.53 -10.38
N GLN A 162 -8.25 11.08 -10.23
CA GLN A 162 -8.98 11.15 -8.96
C GLN A 162 -8.33 10.25 -7.89
N ALA A 163 -8.01 9.00 -8.23
CA ALA A 163 -7.38 8.05 -7.32
C ALA A 163 -6.00 8.56 -6.88
N GLU A 164 -5.18 9.00 -7.83
CA GLU A 164 -3.85 9.52 -7.56
C GLU A 164 -3.90 10.77 -6.67
N ASN A 165 -4.80 11.71 -6.97
CA ASN A 165 -4.93 12.94 -6.17
C ASN A 165 -5.49 12.67 -4.77
N ALA A 166 -6.46 11.75 -4.63
CA ALA A 166 -7.04 11.40 -3.34
C ALA A 166 -5.99 10.75 -2.42
N GLU A 167 -5.23 9.79 -2.95
CA GLU A 167 -4.19 9.11 -2.17
C GLU A 167 -3.06 10.08 -1.81
N LYS A 168 -2.56 10.88 -2.75
CA LYS A 168 -1.54 11.89 -2.44
C LYS A 168 -2.02 12.94 -1.44
N ALA A 169 -3.30 13.33 -1.48
CA ALA A 169 -3.87 14.25 -0.50
C ALA A 169 -3.89 13.63 0.90
N TRP A 170 -4.28 12.36 1.01
CA TRP A 170 -4.27 11.62 2.27
C TRP A 170 -2.83 11.46 2.80
N GLN A 171 -1.90 10.98 1.97
CA GLN A 171 -0.49 10.81 2.33
C GLN A 171 0.16 12.13 2.75
N LEU A 172 -0.10 13.23 2.02
CA LEU A 172 0.41 14.56 2.37
C LEU A 172 -0.13 15.04 3.73
N MET A 173 -1.42 14.84 3.99
CA MET A 173 -2.02 15.18 5.27
C MET A 173 -1.37 14.35 6.39
N LYS A 174 -1.25 13.04 6.20
CA LYS A 174 -0.69 12.12 7.18
C LYS A 174 0.79 12.40 7.46
N ALA A 175 1.59 12.68 6.43
CA ALA A 175 3.00 13.07 6.60
C ALA A 175 3.16 14.37 7.41
N ARG A 176 2.23 15.33 7.25
CA ARG A 176 2.24 16.57 8.02
C ARG A 176 1.88 16.37 9.49
N GLU A 177 1.05 15.38 9.81
CA GLU A 177 0.77 15.03 11.21
C GLU A 177 2.07 14.63 11.92
N TYR A 178 2.88 13.76 11.30
CA TYR A 178 4.17 13.32 11.88
C TYR A 178 5.13 14.49 12.12
N LEU A 179 5.28 15.40 11.16
CA LEU A 179 6.15 16.56 11.29
C LEU A 179 5.62 17.60 12.29
N ALA A 180 4.30 17.62 12.52
CA ALA A 180 3.69 18.41 13.58
C ALA A 180 3.80 17.74 14.97
N GLY A 181 4.29 16.49 15.03
CA GLY A 181 4.53 15.74 16.27
C GLY A 181 3.52 14.62 16.55
N LEU A 182 2.82 14.09 15.54
CA LEU A 182 1.81 13.02 15.66
C LEU A 182 1.85 12.00 14.51
#